data_AF-A0A392R5S5-F1
#
_entry.id   AF-A0A392R5S5-F1
#
_cell.length_a   1.000
_cell.length_b   1.000
_cell.length_c   1.000
_cell.angle_alpha   90.00
_cell.angle_beta   90.00
_cell.angle_gamma   90.00
#
_symmetry.space_group_name_H-M   'P 1'
#
loop_
_entity.id
_entity.type
_entity.pdbx_description
1 polymer ?
#
loop_
_entity_poly.entity_id
_entity_poly.type
_entity_poly.pdbx_seq_one_letter_code
_entity_poly.pdbx_strand_id
1 'polypeptide(L)'
;MSRLDRILVSPSWFDVWDAPSVWVLARDVADHCLIVLKYNNYDWGPKPFRLNNLWVHNSDFKDVITKVWESSEIEGWMGFILKERLKALKGVIKDWKKLNLGEVEEEKKKIVEENLNLDLKSESLGLNDREV
;
A
#
# COMPACT_ATOMS: atom_id res chain seq x y z
N MET A 1 18.23 -5.99 -18.30
CA MET A 1 17.90 -4.83 -17.45
C MET A 1 19.10 -4.17 -16.79
N SER A 2 19.11 -2.84 -16.69
CA SER A 2 20.07 -2.07 -15.88
C SER A 2 19.56 -1.91 -14.44
N ARG A 3 20.42 -2.13 -13.43
CA ARG A 3 20.10 -1.94 -12.00
C ARG A 3 20.32 -0.48 -11.58
N LEU A 4 19.31 0.36 -11.83
CA LEU A 4 19.36 1.81 -11.59
C LEU A 4 19.04 2.17 -10.14
N ASP A 5 18.04 1.51 -9.54
CA ASP A 5 17.62 1.81 -8.17
C ASP A 5 18.62 1.29 -7.14
N ARG A 6 19.10 2.19 -6.27
CA ARG A 6 20.13 1.90 -5.25
C ARG A 6 19.82 2.61 -3.94
N ILE A 7 20.18 1.98 -2.84
CA ILE A 7 20.17 2.59 -1.50
C ILE A 7 21.62 2.68 -1.03
N LEU A 8 22.02 3.85 -0.58
CA LEU A 8 23.32 4.10 0.03
C LEU A 8 23.13 4.24 1.53
N VAL A 9 23.91 3.49 2.31
CA VAL A 9 23.94 3.57 3.78
C VAL A 9 25.33 4.03 4.22
N SER A 10 25.37 4.83 5.27
CA SER A 10 26.63 5.25 5.90
C SER A 10 27.21 4.11 6.75
N PRO A 11 28.53 4.05 6.98
CA PRO A 11 29.11 3.10 7.93
C PRO A 11 28.49 3.18 9.34
N SER A 12 28.14 4.39 9.80
CA SER A 12 27.47 4.62 11.08
C SER A 12 26.05 4.02 11.18
N TRP A 13 25.47 3.57 10.06
CA TRP A 13 24.18 2.87 10.08
C TRP A 13 24.23 1.59 10.92
N PHE A 14 25.31 0.83 10.77
CA PHE A 14 25.47 -0.49 11.37
C PHE A 14 25.53 -0.41 12.89
N ASP A 15 25.95 0.74 13.44
CA ASP A 15 26.01 0.99 14.88
C ASP A 15 24.61 1.11 15.52
N VAL A 16 23.58 1.44 14.72
CA VAL A 16 22.22 1.77 15.22
C VAL A 16 21.16 0.77 14.75
N TRP A 17 21.22 0.34 13.49
CA TRP A 17 20.13 -0.39 12.83
C TRP A 17 20.52 -1.80 12.33
N ASP A 18 21.72 -2.27 12.66
CA ASP A 18 22.29 -3.57 12.27
C ASP A 18 22.34 -3.77 10.73
N ALA A 19 22.57 -5.00 10.28
CA ALA A 19 22.66 -5.38 8.89
C ALA A 19 21.33 -5.18 8.14
N PRO A 20 21.29 -4.31 7.10
CA PRO A 20 20.10 -4.15 6.29
C PRO A 20 20.00 -5.23 5.19
N SER A 21 18.79 -5.43 4.69
CA SER A 21 18.49 -6.20 3.48
C SER A 21 17.70 -5.33 2.50
N VAL A 22 17.98 -5.47 1.20
CA VAL A 22 17.25 -4.75 0.15
C VAL A 22 16.28 -5.70 -0.51
N TRP A 23 15.01 -5.28 -0.58
CA TRP A 23 13.93 -6.03 -1.19
C TRP A 23 13.45 -5.28 -2.42
N VAL A 24 13.23 -6.01 -3.52
CA VAL A 24 12.58 -5.46 -4.71
C VAL A 24 11.10 -5.84 -4.63
N LEU A 25 10.22 -4.85 -4.69
CA LEU A 25 8.78 -5.10 -4.77
C LEU A 25 8.37 -5.46 -6.20
N ALA A 26 7.23 -6.14 -6.33
CA ALA A 26 6.65 -6.40 -7.64
C ALA A 26 6.44 -5.08 -8.41
N ARG A 27 6.64 -5.13 -9.73
CA ARG A 27 6.34 -4.02 -10.61
C ARG A 27 4.86 -3.65 -10.48
N ASP A 28 4.58 -2.37 -10.29
CA ASP A 28 3.23 -1.81 -10.34
C ASP A 28 3.12 -0.97 -11.62
N VAL A 29 2.23 0.02 -11.68
CA VAL A 29 2.06 0.95 -12.81
C VAL A 29 3.31 1.77 -13.19
N ALA A 30 4.35 1.76 -12.37
CA ALA A 30 5.63 2.40 -12.69
C ALA A 30 6.50 1.47 -13.57
N ASP A 31 7.31 2.08 -14.42
CA ASP A 31 8.39 1.41 -15.16
C ASP A 31 9.55 0.98 -14.24
N HIS A 32 9.65 1.59 -13.06
CA HIS A 32 10.58 1.21 -11.99
C HIS A 32 9.95 0.27 -10.95
N CYS A 33 10.72 -0.73 -10.50
CA CYS A 33 10.38 -1.55 -9.34
C CYS A 33 10.85 -0.89 -8.05
N LEU A 34 9.93 -0.64 -7.12
CA LEU A 34 10.28 -0.01 -5.85
C LEU A 34 11.24 -0.89 -5.03
N ILE A 35 12.35 -0.33 -4.56
CA ILE A 35 13.26 -1.00 -3.62
C ILE A 35 13.01 -0.56 -2.19
N VAL A 36 13.05 -1.51 -1.25
CA VAL A 36 12.80 -1.28 0.17
C VAL A 36 14.00 -1.74 0.98
N LEU A 37 14.58 -0.82 1.77
CA LEU A 37 15.54 -1.18 2.80
C LEU A 37 14.79 -1.74 4.01
N LYS A 38 14.99 -3.00 4.32
CA LYS A 38 14.57 -3.60 5.59
C LYS A 38 15.77 -3.70 6.50
N TYR A 39 15.58 -3.36 7.76
CA TYR A 39 16.54 -3.61 8.83
C TYR A 39 15.78 -4.30 9.97
N ASN A 40 16.47 -4.66 11.04
CA ASN A 40 15.88 -5.47 12.11
C ASN A 40 14.52 -4.91 12.56
N ASN A 41 13.59 -5.86 12.68
CA ASN A 41 12.17 -5.62 12.82
C ASN A 41 11.86 -5.26 14.28
N TYR A 42 12.19 -4.02 14.68
CA TYR A 42 11.68 -3.49 15.94
C TYR A 42 10.15 -3.48 15.87
N ASP A 43 9.50 -4.04 16.90
CA ASP A 43 8.07 -3.82 17.09
C ASP A 43 7.87 -2.34 17.42
N TRP A 44 7.53 -1.55 16.41
CA TRP A 44 7.20 -0.13 16.54
C TRP A 44 5.88 0.12 17.30
N GLY A 45 5.28 -0.95 17.84
CA GLY A 45 4.00 -0.95 18.51
C GLY A 45 2.83 -1.01 17.54
N PRO A 46 1.62 -0.69 18.02
CA PRO A 46 0.41 -0.72 17.21
C PRO A 46 0.53 0.18 15.97
N LYS A 47 0.27 -0.39 14.79
CA LYS A 47 0.25 0.37 13.54
C LYS A 47 -0.75 1.54 13.65
N PRO A 48 -0.35 2.78 13.33
CA PRO A 48 -1.25 3.92 13.39
C PRO A 48 -2.39 3.73 12.38
N PHE A 49 -3.55 4.30 12.69
CA PHE A 49 -4.65 4.39 11.75
C PHE A 49 -4.25 5.32 10.59
N ARG A 50 -4.34 4.82 9.35
CA ARG A 50 -4.02 5.56 8.12
C ARG A 50 -5.10 5.27 7.08
N LEU A 51 -5.43 6.27 6.26
CA LEU A 51 -6.34 6.17 5.12
C LEU A 51 -5.72 6.86 3.89
N ASN A 52 -6.25 6.60 2.70
CA ASN A 52 -5.83 7.31 1.50
C ASN A 52 -6.57 8.65 1.41
N ASN A 53 -5.84 9.75 1.32
CA ASN A 53 -6.40 11.10 1.25
C ASN A 53 -7.34 11.29 0.05
N LEU A 54 -7.12 10.56 -1.04
CA LEU A 54 -8.01 10.60 -2.21
C LEU A 54 -9.46 10.25 -1.86
N TRP A 55 -9.66 9.34 -0.89
CA TRP A 55 -11.01 8.92 -0.50
C TRP A 55 -11.81 10.06 0.10
N VAL A 56 -11.17 11.05 0.72
CA VAL A 56 -11.83 12.24 1.28
C VAL A 56 -12.50 13.09 0.20
N HIS A 57 -12.06 12.99 -1.05
CA HIS A 57 -12.64 13.69 -2.19
C HIS A 57 -13.83 12.94 -2.82
N ASN A 58 -14.09 11.69 -2.45
CA ASN A 58 -15.28 10.98 -2.88
C ASN A 58 -16.49 11.50 -2.10
N SER A 59 -17.59 11.80 -2.80
CA SER A 59 -18.81 12.38 -2.23
C SER A 59 -19.37 11.58 -1.06
N ASP A 60 -19.30 10.26 -1.14
CA ASP A 60 -20.00 9.36 -0.24
C ASP A 60 -19.13 8.98 0.97
N PHE A 61 -17.83 9.20 0.89
CA PHE A 61 -16.89 8.79 1.93
C PHE A 61 -17.13 9.52 3.25
N LYS A 62 -17.42 10.83 3.19
CA LYS A 62 -17.66 11.63 4.40
C LYS A 62 -18.89 11.13 5.17
N ASP A 63 -19.94 10.76 4.46
CA ASP A 63 -21.17 10.27 5.07
C ASP A 63 -20.95 8.90 5.72
N VAL A 64 -20.15 8.04 5.10
CA VAL A 64 -19.74 6.74 5.68
C VAL A 64 -19.00 6.94 7.00
N ILE A 65 -18.03 7.86 7.05
CA ILE A 65 -17.29 8.15 8.28
C ILE A 65 -18.22 8.71 9.35
N THR A 66 -19.05 9.69 9.00
CA THR A 66 -19.96 10.38 9.92
C THR A 66 -20.95 9.40 10.54
N LYS A 67 -21.60 8.57 9.71
CA LYS A 67 -22.55 7.54 10.17
C LYS A 67 -21.94 6.60 11.20
N VAL A 68 -20.74 6.08 10.94
CA VAL A 68 -20.06 5.17 11.88
C VAL A 68 -19.65 5.90 13.15
N TRP A 69 -19.17 7.14 13.02
CA TRP A 69 -18.73 7.93 14.16
C TRP A 69 -19.86 8.25 15.13
N GLU A 70 -21.03 8.60 14.60
CA GLU A 70 -22.23 8.93 15.36
C GLU A 70 -22.95 7.69 15.90
N SER A 71 -22.96 6.58 15.15
CA SER A 71 -23.60 5.34 15.59
C SER A 71 -22.77 4.53 16.60
N SER A 72 -21.55 4.96 16.91
CA SER A 72 -20.65 4.24 17.81
C SER A 72 -20.89 4.62 19.27
N GLU A 73 -21.74 3.84 19.94
CA GLU A 73 -21.90 3.83 21.40
C GLU A 73 -20.83 2.92 22.02
N ILE A 74 -19.79 3.53 22.59
CA ILE A 74 -18.66 2.80 23.20
C ILE A 74 -18.40 3.44 24.56
N GLU A 75 -18.40 2.62 25.60
CA GLU A 75 -18.14 3.04 26.98
C GLU A 75 -16.71 2.72 27.41
N GLY A 76 -16.15 3.54 28.31
CA GLY A 76 -14.82 3.35 28.88
C GLY A 76 -14.06 4.67 29.02
N TRP A 77 -12.75 4.59 29.27
CA TRP A 77 -11.90 5.78 29.29
C TRP A 77 -11.66 6.30 27.87
N MET A 78 -11.37 7.60 27.73
CA MET A 78 -11.32 8.30 26.45
C MET A 78 -10.40 7.66 25.41
N GLY A 79 -9.25 7.12 25.82
CA GLY A 79 -8.33 6.43 24.91
C GLY A 79 -8.87 5.11 24.38
N PHE A 80 -9.62 4.36 25.19
CA PHE A 80 -10.30 3.14 24.75
C PHE A 80 -11.43 3.45 23.77
N ILE A 81 -12.24 4.47 24.07
CA ILE A 81 -13.31 4.92 23.18
C ILE A 81 -12.74 5.31 21.81
N LEU A 82 -11.68 6.13 21.78
CA LEU A 82 -11.03 6.54 20.53
C LEU A 82 -10.47 5.33 19.75
N LYS A 83 -9.77 4.41 20.44
CA LYS A 83 -9.21 3.20 19.82
C LYS A 83 -10.29 2.35 19.17
N GLU A 84 -11.37 2.04 19.88
CA GLU A 84 -12.42 1.18 19.34
C GLU A 84 -13.23 1.88 18.23
N ARG A 85 -13.41 3.21 18.30
CA ARG A 85 -13.97 4.00 17.17
C ARG A 85 -13.12 3.90 15.91
N LEU A 86 -11.80 4.11 16.03
CA LEU A 86 -10.87 3.98 14.89
C LEU A 86 -10.86 2.55 14.32
N LYS A 87 -11.00 1.55 15.18
CA LYS A 87 -11.11 0.14 14.77
C LYS A 87 -12.42 -0.15 14.04
N ALA A 88 -13.55 0.40 14.48
CA ALA A 88 -14.83 0.30 13.79
C ALA A 88 -14.77 0.98 12.41
N LEU A 89 -14.26 2.22 12.34
CA LEU A 89 -14.01 2.92 11.08
C LEU A 89 -13.14 2.11 10.12
N LYS A 90 -12.07 1.49 10.62
CA LYS A 90 -11.18 0.65 9.78
C LYS A 90 -11.93 -0.49 9.11
N GLY A 91 -12.91 -1.11 9.78
CA GLY A 91 -13.74 -2.16 9.20
C GLY A 91 -14.59 -1.61 8.06
N VAL A 92 -15.37 -0.56 8.34
CA VAL A 92 -16.30 0.01 7.36
C VAL A 92 -15.58 0.62 6.16
N ILE A 93 -14.44 1.28 6.36
CA ILE A 93 -13.63 1.82 5.25
C ILE A 93 -13.11 0.70 4.34
N LYS A 94 -12.76 -0.47 4.88
CA LYS A 94 -12.33 -1.61 4.07
C LYS A 94 -13.46 -2.12 3.19
N ASP A 95 -14.66 -2.24 3.74
CA ASP A 95 -15.84 -2.70 3.00
C ASP A 95 -16.25 -1.68 1.94
N TRP A 96 -16.28 -0.40 2.32
CA TRP A 96 -16.52 0.71 1.39
C TRP A 96 -15.50 0.73 0.25
N LYS A 97 -14.20 0.56 0.55
CA LYS A 97 -13.14 0.47 -0.47
C LYS A 97 -13.43 -0.66 -1.44
N LYS A 98 -13.78 -1.85 -0.94
CA LYS A 98 -14.04 -3.01 -1.78
C LYS A 98 -15.24 -2.78 -2.70
N LEU A 99 -16.31 -2.16 -2.19
CA LEU A 99 -17.51 -1.87 -2.97
C LEU A 99 -17.29 -0.79 -4.04
N ASN A 100 -16.54 0.27 -3.72
CA ASN A 100 -16.40 1.42 -4.61
C ASN A 100 -15.20 1.33 -5.57
N LEU A 101 -14.15 0.61 -5.18
CA LEU A 101 -12.89 0.55 -5.92
C LEU A 101 -12.46 -0.89 -6.29
N GLY A 102 -13.26 -1.90 -5.93
CA GLY A 102 -12.92 -3.30 -6.13
C GLY A 102 -12.65 -3.65 -7.60
N GLU A 103 -13.58 -3.30 -8.48
CA GLU A 103 -13.48 -3.59 -9.92
C GLU A 103 -12.27 -2.88 -10.55
N VAL A 104 -12.07 -1.59 -10.23
CA VAL A 104 -10.94 -0.80 -10.73
C VAL A 104 -9.60 -1.37 -10.26
N GLU A 105 -9.51 -1.80 -9.00
CA GLU A 105 -8.29 -2.43 -8.45
C GLU A 105 -8.02 -3.82 -9.05
N GLU A 106 -9.06 -4.56 -9.42
CA GLU A 106 -8.92 -5.84 -10.12
C GLU A 106 -8.46 -5.65 -11.56
N GLU A 107 -9.05 -4.69 -12.27
CA GLU A 107 -8.64 -4.35 -13.63
C GLU A 107 -7.20 -3.84 -13.66
N LYS A 108 -6.83 -2.96 -12.72
CA LYS A 108 -5.44 -2.50 -12.55
C LYS A 108 -4.49 -3.69 -12.42
N LYS A 109 -4.83 -4.70 -11.61
CA LYS A 109 -3.96 -5.88 -11.42
C LYS A 109 -3.77 -6.68 -12.70
N LYS A 110 -4.84 -6.90 -13.47
CA LYS A 110 -4.77 -7.61 -14.76
C LYS A 110 -3.83 -6.89 -15.72
N ILE A 111 -4.00 -5.57 -15.87
CA ILE A 111 -3.16 -4.75 -16.75
C ILE A 111 -1.69 -4.78 -16.30
N VAL A 112 -1.42 -4.70 -15.00
CA VAL A 112 -0.04 -4.79 -14.47
C VAL A 112 0.58 -6.16 -14.74
N GLU A 113 -0.18 -7.24 -14.62
CA GLU A 113 0.28 -8.61 -14.92
C GLU A 113 0.52 -8.81 -16.42
N GLU A 114 -0.36 -8.31 -17.29
CA GLU A 114 -0.17 -8.32 -18.74
C GLU A 114 1.08 -7.57 -19.17
N ASN A 115 1.30 -6.36 -18.61
CA ASN A 115 2.52 -5.59 -18.86
C ASN A 115 3.78 -6.36 -18.44
N LEU A 116 3.76 -6.99 -17.27
CA LEU A 116 4.88 -7.81 -16.81
C LEU A 116 5.19 -8.97 -17.78
N ASN A 117 4.14 -9.62 -18.30
CA ASN A 117 4.31 -10.69 -19.28
C ASN A 117 4.91 -10.17 -20.60
N LEU A 118 4.51 -8.99 -21.05
CA LEU A 118 5.09 -8.33 -22.22
C LEU A 118 6.56 -7.98 -22.01
N ASP A 119 6.94 -7.48 -20.84
CA ASP A 119 8.36 -7.21 -20.54
C ASP A 119 9.20 -8.49 -20.62
N LEU A 120 8.74 -9.57 -19.97
CA LEU A 120 9.45 -10.85 -19.96
C LEU A 120 9.57 -11.44 -21.38
N LYS A 121 8.54 -11.26 -22.21
CA LYS A 121 8.58 -11.66 -23.62
C LYS A 121 9.57 -10.82 -24.43
N SER A 122 9.55 -9.50 -24.23
CA SER A 122 10.47 -8.56 -24.87
C SER A 122 11.93 -8.94 -24.59
N GLU A 123 12.25 -9.30 -23.35
CA GLU A 123 13.61 -9.69 -22.95
C GLU A 123 14.10 -11.03 -23.48
N SER A 124 13.17 -11.96 -23.79
CA SER A 124 13.52 -13.33 -24.18
C SER A 124 13.47 -13.55 -25.69
N LEU A 125 12.37 -13.17 -26.33
CA LEU A 125 12.06 -13.49 -27.73
C LEU A 125 11.88 -12.23 -28.60
N GLY A 126 11.69 -11.07 -27.97
CA GLY A 126 11.25 -9.84 -28.63
C GLY A 126 9.72 -9.77 -28.80
N LEU A 127 9.22 -8.56 -28.99
CA LEU A 127 7.81 -8.27 -29.26
C LEU A 127 7.56 -8.20 -30.77
N ASN A 128 6.33 -8.50 -31.20
CA ASN A 128 5.91 -8.30 -32.59
C ASN A 128 5.28 -6.91 -32.80
N ASP A 129 5.07 -6.51 -34.06
CA ASP A 129 4.54 -5.17 -34.42
C ASP A 129 3.15 -4.84 -33.85
N ARG A 130 2.42 -5.82 -33.32
CA ARG A 130 1.11 -5.60 -32.66
C ARG A 130 1.21 -5.45 -31.14
N GLU A 131 2.36 -5.80 -30.57
CA GLU A 131 2.66 -5.80 -29.14
C GLU A 131 3.55 -4.62 -28.73
N VAL A 132 4.10 -3.90 -29.71
CA VAL A 132 4.83 -2.63 -29.56
C VAL A 132 3.86 -1.46 -29.68
#